data_AF-A0A8S3Y5S3-F1
#
_entry.id   AF-A0A8S3Y5S3-F1
#
_cell.length_a   1.000
_cell.length_b   1.000
_cell.length_c   1.000
_cell.angle_alpha   90.00
_cell.angle_beta   90.00
_cell.angle_gamma   90.00
#
_symmetry.space_group_name_H-M   'P 1'
#
loop_
_entity.id
_entity.type
_entity.pdbx_description
1 polymer ?
#
loop_
_entity_poly.entity_id
_entity_poly.type
_entity_poly.pdbx_seq_one_letter_code
_entity_poly.pdbx_strand_id
1 'polypeptide(L)'
;MNPNRLLWYWQRRVQMAIQPERRIFVWKDIKLVYVLSTAYHPRQKTTCRRTQKDGSKSDFSCPIGILEYTKRMGGVHRFDQKRGTYSISRRSKGWWMRIFYFLVDSAITNACIIYNQNDKVHNPMTSLNFRTVLARNLIDDFSSRKRTVAQSPNFVTKKPKGPTSRQKPIHGIPDELRLNDVGSHMPMELPKYRRCRACSSKNLNLQAGARSRIDRA
;
A
#
# COMPACT_ATOMS: atom_id res chain seq x y z
N MET A 1 -36.72 50.88 8.49
CA MET A 1 -35.71 49.81 8.74
C MET A 1 -35.05 49.47 7.42
N ASN A 2 -33.72 49.61 7.31
CA ASN A 2 -32.98 49.46 6.05
C ASN A 2 -32.56 47.99 5.86
N PRO A 3 -32.96 47.31 4.76
CA PRO A 3 -32.73 45.87 4.58
C PRO A 3 -31.27 45.47 4.29
N ASN A 4 -30.37 46.44 4.09
CA ASN A 4 -28.95 46.21 3.77
C ASN A 4 -28.00 46.33 4.98
N ARG A 5 -28.52 46.36 6.21
CA ARG A 5 -27.68 46.50 7.41
C ARG A 5 -27.16 45.13 7.86
N LEU A 6 -25.96 44.78 7.42
CA LEU A 6 -25.15 43.71 8.03
C LEU A 6 -24.86 44.10 9.49
N LEU A 7 -25.66 43.58 10.42
CA LEU A 7 -25.47 43.80 11.85
C LEU A 7 -24.33 42.91 12.36
N TRP A 8 -23.20 43.53 12.65
CA TRP A 8 -22.06 42.91 13.32
C TRP A 8 -22.36 42.78 14.82
N TYR A 9 -22.47 41.56 15.33
CA TYR A 9 -22.50 41.29 16.78
C TYR A 9 -21.24 40.54 17.20
N TRP A 10 -20.56 41.06 18.23
CA TRP A 10 -19.42 40.40 18.87
C TRP A 10 -19.89 39.60 20.08
N GLN A 11 -19.70 38.28 20.07
CA GLN A 11 -19.76 37.46 21.28
C GLN A 11 -18.67 36.38 21.25
N ARG A 12 -17.61 36.60 22.05
CA ARG A 12 -16.56 35.64 22.45
C ARG A 12 -15.92 34.77 21.34
N ARG A 13 -15.36 35.39 20.30
CA ARG A 13 -14.49 34.79 19.22
C ARG A 13 -15.16 34.32 17.92
N VAL A 14 -16.42 34.70 17.67
CA VAL A 14 -17.08 34.42 16.39
C VAL A 14 -17.74 35.69 15.85
N GLN A 15 -17.47 36.04 14.59
CA GLN A 15 -18.24 37.03 13.82
C GLN A 15 -19.02 36.29 12.73
N MET A 16 -20.28 36.67 12.51
CA MET A 16 -21.21 35.92 11.65
C MET A 16 -21.95 36.90 10.76
N ALA A 17 -22.00 36.60 9.46
CA ALA A 17 -22.85 37.30 8.51
C ALA A 17 -23.75 36.25 7.83
N ILE A 18 -25.06 36.45 7.93
CA ILE A 18 -26.07 35.54 7.40
C ILE A 18 -26.69 36.22 6.18
N GLN A 19 -26.51 35.64 4.99
CA GLN A 19 -27.33 35.92 3.82
C GLN A 19 -28.24 34.71 3.55
N PRO A 20 -29.41 34.89 2.90
CA PRO A 20 -30.42 33.84 2.75
C PRO A 20 -29.90 32.56 2.09
N GLU A 21 -29.04 32.68 1.08
CA GLU A 21 -28.53 31.52 0.30
C GLU A 21 -27.13 31.05 0.71
N ARG A 22 -26.40 31.86 1.48
CA ARG A 22 -24.98 31.64 1.78
C ARG A 22 -24.68 32.04 3.21
N ARG A 23 -24.13 31.09 3.96
CA ARG A 23 -23.84 31.28 5.38
C ARG A 23 -22.33 31.40 5.54
N ILE A 24 -21.89 32.56 6.02
CA ILE A 24 -20.48 32.86 6.28
C ILE A 24 -20.31 32.95 7.79
N PHE A 25 -19.32 32.22 8.31
CA PHE A 25 -18.90 32.37 9.69
C PHE A 25 -17.39 32.51 9.78
N VAL A 26 -16.99 33.37 10.71
CA VAL A 26 -15.60 33.66 11.02
C VAL A 26 -15.31 33.08 12.39
N TRP A 27 -14.36 32.18 12.46
CA TRP A 27 -13.90 31.59 13.71
C TRP A 27 -12.45 31.98 13.96
N LYS A 28 -12.17 32.45 15.18
CA LYS A 28 -10.82 32.78 15.61
C LYS A 28 -10.23 31.62 16.41
N ASP A 29 -9.28 30.91 15.81
CA ASP A 29 -8.38 30.01 16.53
C ASP A 29 -7.13 30.78 16.96
N ILE A 30 -5.96 30.44 16.42
CA ILE A 30 -4.74 31.28 16.48
C ILE A 30 -4.90 32.46 15.50
N LYS A 31 -5.41 32.16 14.29
CA LYS A 31 -5.73 33.13 13.24
C LYS A 31 -7.23 33.08 12.93
N LEU A 32 -7.71 34.12 12.24
CA LEU A 32 -9.07 34.14 11.73
C LEU A 32 -9.22 33.14 10.59
N VAL A 33 -10.26 32.31 10.68
CA VAL A 33 -10.65 31.33 9.67
C VAL A 33 -12.02 31.74 9.15
N TYR A 34 -12.09 31.96 7.84
CA TYR A 34 -13.33 32.29 7.15
C TYR A 34 -13.87 31.03 6.49
N VAL A 35 -15.11 30.68 6.81
CA VAL A 35 -15.77 29.50 6.24
C VAL A 35 -17.08 29.92 5.58
N LEU A 36 -17.23 29.49 4.33
CA LEU A 36 -18.46 29.57 3.58
C LEU A 36 -19.11 28.19 3.55
N SER A 37 -20.37 28.08 3.96
CA SER A 37 -21.10 26.82 3.93
C SER A 37 -22.55 27.02 3.49
N THR A 38 -23.06 26.07 2.72
CA THR A 38 -24.49 25.94 2.39
C THR A 38 -25.21 24.98 3.34
N ALA A 39 -24.48 24.03 3.93
CA ALA A 39 -25.04 22.95 4.75
C ALA A 39 -25.20 23.30 6.23
N TYR A 40 -24.33 24.14 6.79
CA TYR A 40 -24.25 24.36 8.23
C TYR A 40 -24.63 25.79 8.62
N HIS A 41 -25.54 25.92 9.60
CA HIS A 41 -25.92 27.23 10.13
C HIS A 41 -24.87 27.71 11.16
N PRO A 42 -24.46 28.99 11.13
CA PRO A 42 -23.31 29.44 11.91
C PRO A 42 -23.56 29.47 13.43
N ARG A 43 -24.83 29.39 13.87
CA ARG A 43 -25.18 29.25 15.29
C ARG A 43 -24.92 27.83 15.84
N GLN A 44 -24.78 26.84 14.97
CA GLN A 44 -24.50 25.46 15.37
C GLN A 44 -23.03 25.35 15.80
N LYS A 45 -22.83 25.21 17.11
CA LYS A 45 -21.51 25.01 17.71
C LYS A 45 -21.35 23.55 18.11
N THR A 46 -20.12 23.08 18.02
CA THR A 46 -19.68 21.78 18.48
C THR A 46 -18.35 21.93 19.21
N THR A 47 -17.85 20.84 19.76
CA THR A 47 -16.58 20.81 20.48
C THR A 47 -15.53 20.15 19.59
N CYS A 48 -14.38 20.80 19.43
CA CYS A 48 -13.19 20.21 18.82
C CYS A 48 -12.13 19.93 19.89
N ARG A 49 -11.59 18.71 19.88
CA ARG A 49 -10.54 18.29 20.81
C ARG A 49 -9.17 18.62 20.24
N ARG A 50 -8.32 19.27 21.03
CA ARG A 50 -6.98 19.69 20.62
C ARG A 50 -5.94 19.31 21.66
N THR A 51 -4.79 18.83 21.19
CA THR A 51 -3.59 18.64 22.00
C THR A 51 -2.89 19.99 22.15
N GLN A 52 -2.67 20.42 23.39
CA GLN A 52 -1.91 21.61 23.72
C GLN A 52 -0.41 21.34 23.62
N LYS A 53 0.40 22.40 23.70
CA LYS A 53 1.87 22.29 23.68
C LYS A 53 2.39 21.40 24.82
N ASP A 54 1.67 21.40 25.94
CA ASP A 54 2.01 20.62 27.14
C ASP A 54 1.53 19.15 27.05
N GLY A 55 1.05 18.71 25.88
CA GLY A 55 0.55 17.35 25.65
C GLY A 55 -0.87 17.10 26.20
N SER A 56 -1.41 18.00 27.01
CA SER A 56 -2.78 17.93 27.52
C SER A 56 -3.81 18.04 26.38
N LYS A 57 -4.94 17.34 26.50
CA LYS A 57 -6.04 17.43 25.52
C LYS A 57 -7.13 18.30 26.11
N SER A 58 -7.50 19.36 25.38
CA SER A 58 -8.53 20.30 25.79
C SER A 58 -9.57 20.47 24.70
N ASP A 59 -10.78 20.78 25.15
CA ASP A 59 -11.98 20.85 24.32
C ASP A 59 -12.34 22.31 24.08
N PHE A 60 -12.51 22.68 22.81
CA PHE A 60 -12.79 24.05 22.39
C PHE A 60 -14.12 24.14 21.65
N SER A 61 -14.89 25.19 21.92
CA SER A 61 -16.09 25.48 21.14
C SER A 61 -15.72 25.99 19.74
N CYS A 62 -16.21 25.32 18.71
CA CYS A 62 -16.03 25.69 17.31
C CYS A 62 -17.36 25.55 16.55
N PRO A 63 -17.58 26.29 15.45
CA PRO A 63 -18.70 26.06 14.56
C PRO A 63 -18.64 24.64 13.96
N ILE A 64 -19.80 23.98 13.84
CA ILE A 64 -19.89 22.60 13.31
C ILE A 64 -19.27 22.46 11.92
N GLY A 65 -19.39 23.48 11.07
CA GLY A 65 -18.83 23.45 9.72
C GLY A 65 -17.29 23.38 9.69
N ILE A 66 -16.61 23.83 10.76
CA ILE A 66 -15.14 23.70 10.86
C ILE A 66 -14.75 22.26 11.16
N LEU A 67 -15.47 21.63 12.08
CA LEU A 67 -15.26 20.23 12.43
C LEU A 67 -15.49 19.34 11.21
N GLU A 68 -16.60 19.54 10.50
CA GLU A 68 -16.95 18.77 9.30
C GLU A 68 -16.00 19.02 8.14
N TYR A 69 -15.56 20.26 7.93
CA TYR A 69 -14.52 20.56 6.95
C TYR A 69 -13.22 19.80 7.28
N THR A 70 -12.73 19.90 8.52
CA THR A 70 -11.49 19.25 8.96
C THR A 70 -11.58 17.73 8.83
N LYS A 71 -12.73 17.14 9.16
CA LYS A 71 -12.99 15.70 9.02
C LYS A 71 -12.88 15.21 7.57
N ARG A 72 -13.31 16.03 6.60
CA ARG A 72 -13.39 15.66 5.17
C ARG A 72 -12.19 16.09 4.35
N MET A 73 -11.51 17.19 4.71
CA MET A 73 -10.37 17.76 3.99
C MET A 73 -9.23 16.74 3.77
N GLY A 74 -9.07 15.79 4.69
CA GLY A 74 -8.04 14.75 4.61
C GLY A 74 -8.20 13.76 3.44
N GLY A 75 -9.35 13.75 2.74
CA GLY A 75 -9.60 12.80 1.65
C GLY A 75 -8.56 12.88 0.53
N VAL A 76 -8.30 14.09 0.02
CA VAL A 76 -7.32 14.32 -1.06
C VAL A 76 -5.91 13.98 -0.62
N HIS A 77 -5.51 14.43 0.58
CA HIS A 77 -4.18 14.13 1.14
C HIS A 77 -3.93 12.63 1.31
N ARG A 78 -4.94 11.87 1.76
CA ARG A 78 -4.84 10.40 1.88
C ARG A 78 -4.72 9.74 0.52
N PHE A 79 -5.48 10.21 -0.48
CA PHE A 79 -5.36 9.71 -1.85
C PHE A 79 -3.96 9.97 -2.41
N ASP A 80 -3.45 11.20 -2.28
CA ASP A 80 -2.12 11.57 -2.73
C ASP A 80 -1.02 10.80 -2.01
N GLN A 81 -1.17 10.55 -0.71
CA GLN A 81 -0.25 9.71 0.05
C GLN A 81 -0.24 8.27 -0.49
N LYS A 82 -1.42 7.65 -0.65
CA LYS A 82 -1.53 6.27 -1.16
C LYS A 82 -0.96 6.13 -2.57
N ARG A 83 -1.26 7.09 -3.44
CA ARG A 83 -0.77 7.18 -4.81
C ARG A 83 0.75 7.39 -4.86
N GLY A 84 1.25 8.33 -4.06
CA GLY A 84 2.67 8.71 -4.02
C GLY A 84 3.60 7.65 -3.42
N THR A 85 3.10 6.81 -2.51
CA THR A 85 3.91 5.77 -1.84
C THR A 85 4.53 4.77 -2.82
N TYR A 86 3.82 4.40 -3.89
CA TYR A 86 4.28 3.42 -4.88
C TYR A 86 4.09 3.93 -6.32
N SER A 87 4.44 5.19 -6.58
CA SER A 87 4.16 5.80 -7.89
C SER A 87 4.92 5.12 -9.04
N ILE A 88 4.21 4.91 -10.15
CA ILE A 88 4.76 4.36 -11.39
C ILE A 88 5.35 5.44 -12.30
N SER A 89 5.27 6.71 -11.90
CA SER A 89 5.71 7.85 -12.71
C SER A 89 7.16 7.68 -13.19
N ARG A 90 7.40 8.05 -14.45
CA ARG A 90 8.72 8.05 -15.10
C ARG A 90 8.97 9.39 -15.76
N ARG A 91 10.25 9.80 -15.80
CA ARG A 91 10.67 10.99 -16.55
C ARG A 91 10.38 10.75 -18.04
N SER A 92 9.70 11.70 -18.66
CA SER A 92 9.40 11.69 -20.09
C SER A 92 9.49 13.11 -20.63
N LYS A 93 9.82 13.25 -21.92
CA LYS A 93 9.84 14.55 -22.62
C LYS A 93 8.43 15.03 -22.98
N GLY A 94 7.47 14.13 -23.14
CA GLY A 94 6.08 14.45 -23.45
C GLY A 94 5.27 14.76 -22.18
N TRP A 95 4.68 15.96 -22.09
CA TRP A 95 3.88 16.38 -20.93
C TRP A 95 2.67 15.47 -20.68
N TRP A 96 2.07 14.93 -21.74
CA TRP A 96 0.92 14.03 -21.68
C TRP A 96 1.23 12.71 -20.96
N MET A 97 2.48 12.24 -20.97
CA MET A 97 2.87 11.02 -20.24
C MET A 97 2.72 11.18 -18.73
N ARG A 98 2.82 12.41 -18.21
CA ARG A 98 2.56 12.68 -16.78
C ARG A 98 1.09 12.45 -16.44
N ILE A 99 0.17 12.81 -17.34
CA ILE A 99 -1.27 12.55 -17.19
C ILE A 99 -1.54 11.06 -17.29
N PHE A 100 -0.95 10.37 -18.27
CA PHE A 100 -1.09 8.93 -18.41
C PHE A 100 -0.69 8.18 -17.13
N TYR A 101 0.52 8.43 -16.61
CA TYR A 101 0.97 7.79 -15.36
C TYR A 101 0.09 8.14 -14.17
N PHE A 102 -0.39 9.39 -14.09
CA PHE A 102 -1.32 9.81 -13.05
C PHE A 102 -2.62 9.00 -13.08
N LEU A 103 -3.21 8.82 -14.26
CA LEU A 103 -4.46 8.08 -14.43
C LEU A 103 -4.30 6.61 -14.04
N VAL A 104 -3.22 5.97 -14.49
CA VAL A 104 -2.94 4.56 -14.15
C VAL A 104 -2.68 4.39 -12.64
N ASP A 105 -1.86 5.25 -12.02
CA ASP A 105 -1.61 5.22 -10.57
C ASP A 105 -2.91 5.43 -9.76
N SER A 106 -3.79 6.29 -10.26
CA SER A 106 -5.10 6.57 -9.66
C SER A 106 -6.03 5.36 -9.77
N ALA A 107 -6.10 4.74 -10.94
CA ALA A 107 -6.91 3.54 -11.18
C ALA A 107 -6.47 2.38 -10.27
N ILE A 108 -5.15 2.14 -10.15
CA ILE A 108 -4.60 1.10 -9.27
C ILE A 108 -4.95 1.37 -7.81
N THR A 109 -4.80 2.62 -7.36
CA THR A 109 -5.15 3.01 -5.98
C THR A 109 -6.64 2.81 -5.70
N ASN A 110 -7.51 3.18 -6.63
CA ASN A 110 -8.96 3.02 -6.50
C ASN A 110 -9.36 1.54 -6.51
N ALA A 111 -8.79 0.73 -7.40
CA ALA A 111 -9.03 -0.71 -7.46
C ALA A 111 -8.63 -1.40 -6.14
N CYS A 112 -7.49 -1.03 -5.55
CA CYS A 112 -7.06 -1.54 -4.24
C CYS A 112 -8.05 -1.17 -3.11
N ILE A 113 -8.62 0.05 -3.14
CA ILE A 113 -9.65 0.46 -2.18
C ILE A 113 -10.91 -0.39 -2.34
N ILE A 114 -11.39 -0.58 -3.56
CA ILE A 114 -12.59 -1.39 -3.86
C ILE A 114 -12.37 -2.84 -3.45
N TYR A 115 -11.20 -3.42 -3.80
CA TYR A 115 -10.84 -4.78 -3.41
C TYR A 115 -10.95 -4.97 -1.88
N ASN A 116 -10.31 -4.08 -1.11
CA ASN A 116 -10.34 -4.12 0.35
C ASN A 116 -11.71 -3.77 0.97
N GLN A 117 -12.62 -3.15 0.21
CA GLN A 117 -14.00 -2.89 0.66
C GLN A 117 -14.91 -4.11 0.46
N ASN A 118 -14.65 -4.90 -0.58
CA ASN A 118 -15.39 -6.11 -0.91
C ASN A 118 -14.91 -7.31 -0.10
N ASP A 119 -13.59 -7.43 0.10
CA ASP A 119 -12.98 -8.48 0.91
C ASP A 119 -13.00 -8.11 2.40
N LYS A 120 -14.19 -8.16 3.02
CA LYS A 120 -14.37 -7.91 4.47
C LYS A 120 -14.03 -9.13 5.33
N VAL A 121 -13.84 -10.29 4.71
CA VAL A 121 -13.70 -11.58 5.38
C VAL A 121 -12.22 -11.89 5.63
N HIS A 122 -11.31 -11.45 4.74
CA HIS A 122 -9.87 -11.57 4.93
C HIS A 122 -9.22 -10.26 5.38
N ASN A 123 -8.04 -10.39 5.99
CA ASN A 123 -7.22 -9.26 6.43
C ASN A 123 -6.93 -8.34 5.22
N PRO A 124 -7.13 -7.00 5.32
CA PRO A 124 -6.99 -6.10 4.18
C PRO A 124 -5.64 -6.25 3.50
N MET A 125 -5.66 -6.41 2.18
CA MET A 125 -4.46 -6.56 1.37
C MET A 125 -3.67 -5.24 1.36
N THR A 126 -2.37 -5.34 1.61
CA THR A 126 -1.48 -4.17 1.52
C THR A 126 -1.36 -3.70 0.07
N SER A 127 -1.21 -2.40 -0.13
CA SER A 127 -1.08 -1.78 -1.47
C SER A 127 0.07 -2.39 -2.29
N LEU A 128 1.19 -2.73 -1.64
CA LEU A 128 2.33 -3.38 -2.29
C LEU A 128 1.99 -4.78 -2.82
N ASN A 129 1.34 -5.61 -1.99
CA ASN A 129 0.95 -6.96 -2.38
C ASN A 129 -0.07 -6.91 -3.51
N PHE A 130 -1.08 -6.02 -3.40
CA PHE A 130 -2.08 -5.81 -4.44
C PHE A 130 -1.42 -5.46 -5.78
N ARG A 131 -0.49 -4.50 -5.78
CA ARG A 131 0.26 -4.10 -6.98
C ARG A 131 1.11 -5.25 -7.55
N THR A 132 1.70 -6.08 -6.69
CA THR A 132 2.54 -7.21 -7.11
C THR A 132 1.71 -8.28 -7.83
N VAL A 133 0.55 -8.63 -7.26
CA VAL A 133 -0.38 -9.59 -7.87
C VAL A 133 -0.96 -9.01 -9.17
N LEU A 134 -1.38 -7.74 -9.15
CA LEU A 134 -1.87 -7.04 -10.34
C LEU A 134 -0.84 -7.05 -11.47
N ALA A 135 0.43 -6.73 -11.17
CA ALA A 135 1.49 -6.73 -12.17
C ALA A 135 1.73 -8.12 -12.76
N ARG A 136 1.68 -9.18 -11.93
CA ARG A 136 1.80 -10.56 -12.41
C ARG A 136 0.64 -10.92 -13.33
N ASN A 137 -0.59 -10.62 -12.95
CA ASN A 137 -1.78 -10.92 -13.75
C ASN A 137 -1.84 -10.13 -15.06
N LEU A 138 -1.28 -8.90 -15.10
CA LEU A 138 -1.20 -8.11 -16.33
C LEU A 138 -0.08 -8.58 -17.27
N ILE A 139 0.98 -9.19 -16.72
CA ILE A 139 2.07 -9.75 -17.51
C ILE A 139 1.68 -11.15 -18.01
N ASP A 140 1.14 -11.99 -17.13
CA ASP A 140 0.72 -13.37 -17.38
C ASP A 140 1.70 -14.11 -18.32
N ASP A 141 1.23 -14.60 -19.47
CA ASP A 141 2.06 -15.26 -20.49
C ASP A 141 2.66 -14.30 -21.55
N PHE A 142 2.43 -13.00 -21.44
CA PHE A 142 2.90 -12.04 -22.42
C PHE A 142 4.42 -11.83 -22.34
N SER A 143 5.11 -12.13 -23.45
CA SER A 143 6.52 -11.84 -23.64
C SER A 143 6.71 -11.06 -24.94
N SER A 144 7.09 -9.77 -24.83
CA SER A 144 7.46 -8.94 -25.99
C SER A 144 8.76 -9.35 -26.66
N ARG A 145 9.55 -10.23 -26.03
CA ARG A 145 10.69 -10.87 -26.69
C ARG A 145 10.15 -11.96 -27.61
N LYS A 146 10.47 -11.88 -28.91
CA LYS A 146 10.48 -13.06 -29.80
C LYS A 146 11.38 -14.09 -29.14
N ARG A 147 10.78 -15.05 -28.40
CA ARG A 147 11.48 -16.19 -27.83
C ARG A 147 12.03 -16.99 -29.00
N THR A 148 13.30 -16.84 -29.33
CA THR A 148 14.03 -17.97 -29.92
C THR A 148 13.97 -19.07 -28.88
N VAL A 149 13.34 -20.18 -29.23
CA VAL A 149 12.98 -21.28 -28.34
C VAL A 149 14.16 -21.70 -27.44
N ALA A 150 14.09 -21.31 -26.16
CA ALA A 150 14.72 -21.98 -25.03
C ALA A 150 14.05 -21.46 -23.76
N GLN A 151 13.17 -22.27 -23.16
CA GLN A 151 12.52 -21.94 -21.90
C GLN A 151 13.56 -21.94 -20.78
N SER A 152 13.95 -20.78 -20.26
CA SER A 152 14.54 -20.68 -18.92
C SER A 152 13.46 -20.28 -17.92
N PRO A 153 13.40 -20.92 -16.73
CA PRO A 153 12.38 -20.60 -15.75
C PRO A 153 12.61 -19.22 -15.14
N ASN A 154 11.50 -18.49 -14.92
CA ASN A 154 11.49 -17.16 -14.33
C ASN A 154 12.00 -17.19 -12.88
N PHE A 155 13.22 -16.69 -12.65
CA PHE A 155 13.77 -16.53 -11.30
C PHE A 155 13.41 -15.17 -10.68
N VAL A 156 12.82 -15.18 -9.50
CA VAL A 156 12.61 -14.02 -8.63
C VAL A 156 13.89 -13.71 -7.86
N THR A 157 14.34 -12.47 -7.86
CA THR A 157 15.44 -12.01 -7.00
C THR A 157 14.92 -11.59 -5.63
N LYS A 158 15.21 -12.35 -4.56
CA LYS A 158 15.00 -11.89 -3.18
C LYS A 158 16.22 -11.06 -2.73
N LYS A 159 16.02 -9.82 -2.28
CA LYS A 159 17.10 -9.03 -1.63
C LYS A 159 17.28 -9.50 -0.19
N PRO A 160 18.51 -9.71 0.31
CA PRO A 160 18.75 -10.06 1.70
C PRO A 160 18.31 -8.92 2.62
N LYS A 161 17.72 -9.28 3.78
CA LYS A 161 17.37 -8.32 4.83
C LYS A 161 18.64 -7.97 5.62
N GLY A 162 19.11 -6.74 5.48
CA GLY A 162 20.13 -6.16 6.38
C GLY A 162 21.25 -5.39 5.65
N PRO A 163 21.77 -4.30 6.24
CA PRO A 163 22.73 -3.39 5.59
C PRO A 163 24.14 -3.98 5.38
N THR A 164 24.46 -5.16 5.93
CA THR A 164 25.81 -5.75 5.90
C THR A 164 25.93 -7.10 5.18
N SER A 165 24.87 -7.58 4.53
CA SER A 165 24.90 -8.87 3.84
C SER A 165 25.63 -8.79 2.49
N ARG A 166 26.81 -9.40 2.39
CA ARG A 166 27.53 -9.68 1.11
C ARG A 166 26.93 -10.85 0.32
N GLN A 167 25.75 -11.34 0.67
CA GLN A 167 25.16 -12.50 -0.01
C GLN A 167 24.62 -12.09 -1.39
N LYS A 168 25.03 -12.84 -2.42
CA LYS A 168 24.51 -12.69 -3.78
C LYS A 168 22.99 -12.88 -3.77
N PRO A 169 22.22 -12.14 -4.60
CA PRO A 169 20.78 -12.32 -4.71
C PRO A 169 20.47 -13.78 -5.06
N ILE A 170 19.67 -14.44 -4.22
CA ILE A 170 19.23 -15.81 -4.47
C ILE A 170 18.12 -15.74 -5.53
N HIS A 171 18.39 -16.34 -6.68
CA HIS A 171 17.42 -16.61 -7.73
C HIS A 171 16.47 -17.70 -7.24
N GLY A 172 15.29 -17.32 -6.78
CA GLY A 172 14.25 -18.24 -6.29
C GLY A 172 13.13 -18.40 -7.31
N ILE A 173 12.58 -19.60 -7.45
CA ILE A 173 11.37 -19.85 -8.24
C ILE A 173 10.15 -19.47 -7.37
N PRO A 174 9.11 -18.79 -7.91
CA PRO A 174 7.88 -18.47 -7.17
C PRO A 174 7.25 -19.68 -6.47
N ASP A 175 6.60 -19.47 -5.32
CA ASP A 175 6.04 -20.57 -4.53
C ASP A 175 4.96 -21.36 -5.28
N GLU A 176 4.18 -20.71 -6.14
CA GLU A 176 3.18 -21.35 -7.00
C GLU A 176 3.80 -22.38 -7.95
N LEU A 177 4.98 -22.09 -8.50
CA LEU A 177 5.73 -23.02 -9.36
C LEU A 177 6.54 -24.02 -8.52
N ARG A 178 7.10 -23.59 -7.39
CA ARG A 178 7.89 -24.44 -6.48
C ARG A 178 7.04 -25.51 -5.80
N LEU A 179 5.77 -25.21 -5.53
CA LEU A 179 4.85 -26.07 -4.80
C LEU A 179 3.86 -26.81 -5.71
N ASN A 180 3.94 -26.64 -7.03
CA ASN A 180 2.99 -27.25 -7.97
C ASN A 180 3.11 -28.79 -8.05
N ASP A 181 4.27 -29.34 -7.71
CA ASP A 181 4.59 -30.77 -7.87
C ASP A 181 5.40 -31.33 -6.69
N VAL A 182 5.03 -30.94 -5.46
CA VAL A 182 5.71 -31.46 -4.26
C VAL A 182 5.33 -32.92 -4.05
N GLY A 183 6.26 -33.82 -4.33
CA GLY A 183 6.09 -35.27 -4.10
C GLY A 183 6.69 -36.12 -5.21
N SER A 184 6.53 -35.72 -6.46
CA SER A 184 6.97 -36.49 -7.64
C SER A 184 8.48 -36.62 -7.78
N HIS A 185 9.22 -35.64 -7.23
CA HIS A 185 10.67 -35.61 -7.19
C HIS A 185 11.23 -35.83 -5.77
N MET A 186 10.38 -36.18 -4.80
CA MET A 186 10.85 -36.49 -3.45
C MET A 186 11.62 -37.81 -3.45
N PRO A 187 12.73 -37.90 -2.69
CA PRO A 187 13.45 -39.16 -2.54
C PRO A 187 12.50 -40.24 -2.00
N MET A 188 12.32 -41.32 -2.76
CA MET A 188 11.62 -42.49 -2.27
C MET A 188 12.57 -43.35 -1.44
N GLU A 189 12.10 -43.80 -0.28
CA GLU A 189 12.85 -44.77 0.53
C GLU A 189 12.86 -46.12 -0.20
N LEU A 190 14.06 -46.57 -0.58
CA LEU A 190 14.23 -47.90 -1.15
C LEU A 190 14.31 -48.95 -0.02
N PRO A 191 13.72 -50.14 -0.19
CA PRO A 191 13.71 -51.18 0.83
C PRO A 191 15.11 -51.76 1.15
N LYS A 192 16.08 -51.55 0.26
CA LYS A 192 17.50 -51.89 0.47
C LYS A 192 18.39 -50.74 0.03
N TYR A 193 19.39 -50.44 0.86
CA TYR A 193 20.43 -49.46 0.54
C TYR A 193 21.23 -49.93 -0.69
N ARG A 194 21.33 -49.09 -1.71
CA ARG A 194 22.18 -49.33 -2.89
C ARG A 194 23.48 -48.54 -2.77
N ARG A 195 24.57 -49.09 -3.29
CA ARG A 195 25.83 -48.34 -3.43
C ARG A 195 25.62 -47.14 -4.37
N CYS A 196 26.35 -46.05 -4.14
CA CYS A 196 26.30 -44.87 -5.00
C CYS A 196 26.68 -45.24 -6.45
N ARG A 197 26.12 -44.54 -7.47
CA ARG A 197 26.36 -44.85 -8.90
C ARG A 197 27.85 -44.89 -9.27
N ALA A 198 28.67 -44.02 -8.68
CA ALA A 198 30.12 -43.99 -8.87
C ALA A 198 30.86 -45.12 -8.15
N CYS A 199 30.28 -45.61 -7.05
CA CYS A 199 30.81 -46.69 -6.21
C CYS A 199 30.46 -48.07 -6.80
N SER A 200 29.35 -48.18 -7.53
CA SER A 200 28.92 -49.41 -8.19
C SER A 200 29.62 -49.65 -9.53
N SER A 201 30.06 -48.59 -10.22
CA SER A 201 30.75 -48.70 -11.51
C SER A 201 32.24 -49.02 -11.38
N LYS A 202 32.82 -48.84 -10.20
CA LYS A 202 34.17 -49.27 -9.88
C LYS A 202 34.03 -50.61 -9.17
N ASN A 203 34.53 -51.70 -9.77
CA ASN A 203 34.61 -53.02 -9.13
C ASN A 203 35.65 -52.99 -7.99
N LEU A 204 35.40 -52.18 -6.97
CA LEU A 204 36.17 -52.15 -5.75
C LEU A 204 35.56 -53.20 -4.82
N ASN A 205 36.26 -54.33 -4.69
CA ASN A 205 36.07 -55.30 -3.63
C ASN A 205 36.40 -54.65 -2.29
N LEU A 206 35.47 -53.84 -1.79
CA LEU A 206 35.56 -53.30 -0.43
C LEU A 206 35.17 -54.42 0.53
N GLN A 207 36.18 -54.99 1.19
CA GLN A 207 36.01 -55.79 2.39
C GLN A 207 35.09 -55.04 3.37
N ALA A 208 34.21 -55.79 4.02
CA ALA A 208 33.20 -55.29 4.93
C ALA A 208 33.86 -54.49 6.08
N GLY A 209 33.72 -53.17 6.09
CA GLY A 209 34.22 -52.39 7.22
C GLY A 209 34.46 -50.91 6.98
N ALA A 210 33.52 -50.16 6.42
CA ALA A 210 33.54 -48.70 6.53
C ALA A 210 32.12 -48.13 6.38
N ARG A 211 31.40 -48.06 7.50
CA ARG A 211 30.16 -47.28 7.60
C ARG A 211 30.54 -45.85 8.01
N SER A 212 30.76 -44.95 7.06
CA SER A 212 30.70 -43.52 7.35
C SER A 212 29.26 -43.04 7.14
N ARG A 213 28.58 -42.84 8.27
CA ARG A 213 27.33 -42.09 8.35
C ARG A 213 27.64 -40.66 7.90
N ILE A 214 27.09 -40.25 6.76
CA ILE A 214 27.09 -38.82 6.40
C ILE A 214 26.03 -38.19 7.30
N ASP A 215 26.50 -37.49 8.33
CA ASP A 215 25.64 -36.70 9.19
C ASP A 215 24.95 -35.62 8.36
N ARG A 216 23.63 -35.56 8.51
CA ARG A 216 22.76 -34.54 7.92
C ARG A 216 23.10 -33.20 8.56
N ALA A 217 23.42 -32.21 7.73
CA ALA A 217 23.34 -30.79 8.06
C ALA A 217 22.17 -30.17 7.28
#